data_AF-A0A1X7M0A3-F1
#
_entry.id   AF-A0A1X7M0A3-F1
#
_cell.length_a   1.000
_cell.length_b   1.000
_cell.length_c   1.000
_cell.angle_alpha   90.00
_cell.angle_beta   90.00
_cell.angle_gamma   90.00
#
_symmetry.space_group_name_H-M   'P 1'
#
loop_
_entity.id
_entity.type
_entity.pdbx_description
1 polymer ?
#
loop_
_entity_poly.entity_id
_entity_poly.type
_entity_poly.pdbx_seq_one_letter_code
_entity_poly.pdbx_strand_id
1 'polypeptide(L)' 'MTSAARNALGFDLPIFDAHHHFWDLDDGHFPWLTDDYDEHFFLGDYRRMCRNFLPPQYREATAGFDVIGTVHVEAVPIR' A
#
# COMPACT_ATOMS: atom_id res chain seq x y z
N MET A 1 11.61 23.37 -25.05
CA MET A 1 11.04 22.02 -25.23
C MET A 1 9.96 21.88 -24.17
N THR A 2 8.73 21.55 -24.57
CA THR A 2 7.55 21.56 -23.68
C THR A 2 7.44 20.25 -22.90
N SER A 3 7.44 20.31 -21.57
CA SER A 3 6.74 19.32 -20.74
C SER A 3 5.37 19.88 -20.40
N ALA A 4 4.36 19.01 -20.48
CA ALA A 4 2.98 19.30 -20.15
C ALA A 4 2.41 17.98 -19.61
N ALA A 5 2.55 17.59 -18.33
CA ALA A 5 3.35 18.13 -17.20
C ALA A 5 3.43 17.21 -15.93
N ARG A 6 2.28 16.82 -15.35
CA ARG A 6 2.04 15.89 -14.19
C ARG A 6 0.63 15.21 -14.13
N ASN A 7 -0.46 15.87 -13.68
CA ASN A 7 -1.84 15.30 -13.60
C ASN A 7 -3.02 16.30 -13.79
N ALA A 8 -4.26 15.81 -13.77
CA ALA A 8 -5.50 16.44 -14.29
C ALA A 8 -5.60 16.41 -15.84
N LEU A 9 -5.10 15.32 -16.40
CA LEU A 9 -5.53 14.68 -17.66
C LEU A 9 -5.09 15.27 -19.03
N GLY A 10 -4.47 16.45 -19.08
CA GLY A 10 -3.42 16.76 -20.08
C GLY A 10 -1.99 16.44 -19.59
N PHE A 11 -1.86 15.36 -18.79
CA PHE A 11 -0.82 15.09 -17.77
C PHE A 11 0.33 14.09 -18.18
N ASP A 12 1.59 14.21 -17.69
CA ASP A 12 2.78 13.43 -18.15
C ASP A 12 2.94 12.00 -17.56
N LEU A 13 2.49 11.71 -16.32
CA LEU A 13 2.29 10.32 -15.83
C LEU A 13 1.38 10.28 -14.58
N PRO A 14 0.07 10.54 -14.71
CA PRO A 14 -0.89 10.31 -13.62
C PRO A 14 -1.03 8.81 -13.34
N ILE A 15 -1.00 8.42 -12.07
CA ILE A 15 -1.07 7.03 -11.61
C ILE A 15 -2.40 6.83 -10.88
N PHE A 16 -3.15 5.80 -11.28
CA PHE A 16 -4.22 5.25 -10.47
C PHE A 16 -3.73 3.93 -9.89
N ASP A 17 -3.59 3.86 -8.56
CA ASP A 17 -3.19 2.62 -7.90
C ASP A 17 -4.39 1.67 -7.83
N ALA A 18 -4.39 0.65 -8.67
CA ALA A 18 -5.51 -0.26 -8.80
C ALA A 18 -5.61 -1.28 -7.64
N HIS A 19 -4.59 -1.42 -6.79
CA HIS A 19 -4.57 -2.43 -5.73
C HIS A 19 -3.55 -2.08 -4.64
N HIS A 20 -4.05 -1.61 -3.48
CA HIS A 20 -3.30 -1.66 -2.23
C HIS A 20 -4.15 -2.20 -1.08
N HIS A 21 -3.48 -2.52 0.02
CA HIS A 21 -4.10 -2.94 1.27
C HIS A 21 -3.79 -1.93 2.37
N PHE A 22 -4.71 -1.81 3.33
CA PHE A 22 -4.46 -1.15 4.61
C PHE A 22 -4.69 -2.14 5.73
N TRP A 23 -3.94 -1.99 6.82
CA TRP A 23 -4.14 -2.72 8.06
C TRP A 23 -3.78 -1.83 9.26
N ASP A 24 -4.66 -1.85 10.26
CA ASP A 24 -4.42 -1.32 11.58
C ASP A 24 -4.14 -2.51 12.50
N LEU A 25 -2.93 -2.61 13.07
CA LEU A 25 -2.55 -3.71 13.96
C LEU A 25 -2.82 -3.36 15.44
N ASP A 26 -3.24 -2.11 15.74
CA ASP A 26 -3.66 -1.71 17.08
C ASP A 26 -5.14 -2.04 17.34
N ASP A 27 -5.97 -2.10 16.27
CA ASP A 27 -7.42 -2.39 16.33
C ASP A 27 -7.81 -3.72 15.63
N GLY A 28 -7.05 -4.16 14.62
CA GLY A 28 -7.33 -5.37 13.83
C GLY A 28 -6.39 -6.55 14.13
N HIS A 29 -6.92 -7.77 14.07
CA HIS A 29 -6.14 -9.00 14.16
C HIS A 29 -5.95 -9.62 12.76
N PHE A 30 -4.69 -9.79 12.36
CA PHE A 30 -4.29 -10.34 11.06
C PHE A 30 -3.23 -11.40 11.33
N PRO A 31 -3.57 -12.69 11.50
CA PRO A 31 -2.64 -13.69 12.03
C PRO A 31 -1.26 -13.72 11.34
N TRP A 32 -1.26 -13.62 10.01
CA TRP A 32 -0.04 -13.59 9.20
C TRP A 32 0.84 -12.31 9.35
N LEU A 33 0.34 -11.25 10.00
CA LEU A 33 1.06 -10.02 10.33
C LEU A 33 1.31 -9.83 11.84
N THR A 34 0.38 -10.29 12.69
CA THR A 34 0.35 -10.01 14.14
C THR A 34 0.92 -11.12 15.01
N ASP A 35 0.89 -12.36 14.52
CA ASP A 35 1.33 -13.53 15.28
C ASP A 35 2.81 -13.81 14.96
N ASP A 36 3.31 -15.03 15.19
CA ASP A 36 4.71 -15.35 14.91
C ASP A 36 5.03 -15.26 13.40
N TYR A 37 6.23 -14.77 13.07
CA TYR A 37 6.72 -14.68 11.70
C TYR A 37 6.91 -16.07 11.07
N ASP A 38 6.23 -16.33 9.94
CA ASP A 38 6.33 -17.56 9.17
C ASP A 38 7.39 -17.43 8.07
N GLU A 39 8.54 -18.08 8.26
CA GLU A 39 9.63 -18.11 7.27
C GLU A 39 9.30 -18.94 6.00
N HIS A 40 8.18 -19.67 5.99
CA HIS A 40 7.69 -20.43 4.84
C HIS A 40 6.56 -19.71 4.09
N PHE A 41 6.12 -18.54 4.55
CA PHE A 41 5.06 -17.78 3.89
C PHE A 41 5.48 -17.30 2.49
N PHE A 42 4.54 -17.29 1.54
CA PHE A 42 4.84 -17.07 0.12
C PHE A 42 5.42 -15.68 -0.22
N LEU A 43 5.36 -14.73 0.71
CA LEU A 43 5.94 -13.38 0.57
C LEU A 43 7.44 -13.30 0.93
N GLY A 44 8.04 -14.34 1.51
CA GLY A 44 9.42 -14.31 2.00
C GLY A 44 9.58 -13.44 3.25
N ASP A 45 10.63 -12.63 3.33
CA ASP A 45 10.85 -11.74 4.50
C ASP A 45 9.89 -10.53 4.51
N TYR A 46 8.69 -10.75 5.01
CA TYR A 46 7.64 -9.74 5.15
C TYR A 46 7.71 -8.94 6.46
N ARG A 47 8.75 -9.10 7.30
CA ARG A 47 8.83 -8.44 8.64
C ARG A 47 8.73 -6.91 8.60
N ARG A 48 9.02 -6.27 7.46
CA ARG A 48 8.84 -4.82 7.24
C ARG A 48 7.38 -4.37 7.08
N MET A 49 6.46 -5.32 6.89
CA MET A 49 5.01 -5.13 6.80
C MET A 49 4.30 -5.30 8.15
N CYS A 50 4.93 -5.93 9.15
CA CYS A 50 4.43 -6.12 10.52
C CYS A 50 4.42 -4.80 11.34
N ARG A 51 3.67 -3.81 10.84
CA ARG A 51 3.45 -2.46 11.39
C ARG A 51 2.24 -1.84 10.70
N ASN A 52 1.54 -0.92 11.36
CA ASN A 52 0.37 -0.24 10.77
C ASN A 52 0.71 0.38 9.40
N PHE A 53 -0.19 0.14 8.43
CA PHE A 53 -0.10 0.73 7.10
C PHE A 53 -1.47 1.31 6.74
N LEU A 54 -1.61 2.61 6.99
CA LEU A 54 -2.84 3.40 6.88
C LEU A 54 -2.64 4.53 5.83
N PRO A 55 -3.66 5.35 5.52
CA PRO A 55 -3.52 6.43 4.55
C PRO A 55 -2.31 7.38 4.73
N PRO A 56 -1.82 7.69 5.95
CA PRO A 56 -0.57 8.43 6.12
C PRO A 56 0.67 7.71 5.56
N GLN A 57 0.85 6.43 5.91
CA GLN A 57 1.98 5.62 5.46
C GLN A 57 1.93 5.37 3.96
N TYR A 58 0.74 5.24 3.38
CA TYR A 58 0.57 5.13 1.93
C TYR A 58 1.04 6.40 1.19
N ARG A 59 0.68 7.59 1.69
CA ARG A 59 1.12 8.87 1.12
C ARG A 59 2.63 9.06 1.23
N GLU A 60 3.24 8.56 2.30
CA GLU A 60 4.70 8.54 2.46
C GLU A 60 5.36 7.56 1.48
N ALA A 61 4.85 6.32 1.38
CA ALA A 61 5.37 5.28 0.50
C ALA A 61 5.25 5.62 -1.00
N THR A 62 4.25 6.42 -1.36
CA THR A 62 4.01 6.90 -2.74
C THR A 62 4.55 8.31 -2.99
N ALA A 63 5.29 8.91 -2.05
CA ALA A 63 5.83 10.25 -2.19
C ALA A 63 6.72 10.37 -3.45
N GLY A 64 6.42 11.36 -4.30
CA GLY A 64 7.08 11.59 -5.59
C GLY A 64 6.35 11.00 -6.80
N PHE A 65 5.51 9.98 -6.61
CA PHE A 65 4.58 9.49 -7.63
C PHE A 65 3.35 10.40 -7.74
N ASP A 66 2.69 10.35 -8.89
CA ASP A 66 1.51 11.18 -9.18
C ASP A 66 0.21 10.39 -8.95
N VAL A 67 -0.01 9.94 -7.72
CA VAL A 67 -1.16 9.10 -7.41
C VAL A 67 -2.44 9.95 -7.37
N ILE A 68 -3.23 9.89 -8.43
CA ILE A 68 -4.49 10.65 -8.61
C ILE A 68 -5.72 9.95 -8.02
N GLY A 69 -5.58 8.67 -7.65
CA GLY A 69 -6.65 7.86 -7.08
C GLY A 69 -6.15 6.44 -6.77
N THR A 70 -6.88 5.74 -5.91
CA THR A 70 -6.47 4.41 -5.43
C THR A 70 -7.68 3.50 -5.18
N VAL A 71 -7.53 2.19 -5.36
CA VAL A 71 -8.45 1.18 -4.80
C VAL A 71 -7.81 0.54 -3.58
N HIS A 72 -8.49 0.66 -2.43
CA HIS A 72 -8.22 -0.18 -1.27
C HIS A 72 -8.91 -1.53 -1.47
N VAL A 73 -8.17 -2.61 -1.27
CA VAL A 73 -8.68 -3.99 -1.18
C VAL A 73 -8.48 -4.47 0.26
N GLU A 74 -9.49 -5.15 0.81
CA GLU A 74 -9.40 -5.76 2.14
C GLU A 74 -8.19 -6.70 2.24
N ALA A 75 -7.39 -6.57 3.29
CA ALA A 75 -6.30 -7.51 3.57
C ALA A 75 -6.91 -8.81 4.10
N VAL A 76 -6.53 -9.96 3.52
CA VAL A 76 -7.17 -11.24 3.86
C VAL A 76 -7.02 -11.57 5.36
N PRO A 77 -8.13 -11.77 6.09
CA PRO A 77 -8.09 -12.40 7.40
C PRO A 77 -7.98 -13.91 7.19
N ILE A 78 -6.75 -14.44 7.22
CA ILE A 78 -6.52 -15.88 7.14
C ILE A 78 -7.00 -16.51 8.45
N ARG A 79 -7.97 -17.43 8.36
CA ARG A 79 -8.40 -18.36 9.40
C ARG A 79 -8.12 -19.79 8.96
#